data_AF-A0A4Q6DTQ6-F1
#
_entry.id   AF-A0A4Q6DTQ6-F1
#
_cell.length_a   1.000
_cell.length_b   1.000
_cell.length_c   1.000
_cell.angle_alpha   90.00
_cell.angle_beta   90.00
_cell.angle_gamma   90.00
#
_symmetry.space_group_name_H-M   'P 1'
#
loop_
_entity.id
_entity.type
_entity.pdbx_description
1 polymer ?
#
loop_
_entity_poly.entity_id
_entity_poly.type
_entity_poly.pdbx_seq_one_letter_code
_entity_poly.pdbx_strand_id
1 'polypeptide(L)'
;PLAEVCRGETENAATLLLRTDYGQALLFALELALAQTLEEDHGVTPILSFGHSLGELGAAAFAGAISIADACRVVAARGLLMQQLTPEGAMLSVRGSREVVDSVVHSTPGLEYAAFNGPGLFSLSGPPAILNQASDRLREKGLKPKHLAVTRAFHSSLMDPMLAPFSKVLDEVKFQAPRFPLLSGLTGELVKEGEYNKAYWLRQVLEPTQFQGMIESAAKAGINIFLEIGPQPVITAMGPECVPNQALRWLCPLAKADPNAFPKTLAELTALGARRYPKRGGTGPLPFTPFSHRISGDLPMADANTLLNEFQLLVANLLQVSPPEVDPDTNLVDMGADSLLLLNAIQTIKDRHGVSIGVAE
;
A
#
# COMPACT_ATOMS: atom_id res chain seq x y z
N PRO A 1 -19.33 27.51 1.82
CA PRO A 1 -18.73 27.31 0.49
C PRO A 1 -18.17 25.89 0.25
N LEU A 2 -17.10 25.44 0.93
CA LEU A 2 -16.50 24.11 0.65
C LEU A 2 -17.50 22.96 0.88
N ALA A 3 -18.26 23.00 1.98
CA ALA A 3 -19.23 21.97 2.31
C ALA A 3 -20.37 21.85 1.27
N GLU A 4 -20.84 22.97 0.71
CA GLU A 4 -21.85 22.99 -0.37
C GLU A 4 -21.28 22.38 -1.66
N VAL A 5 -20.04 22.72 -2.01
CA VAL A 5 -19.33 22.13 -3.16
C VAL A 5 -19.18 20.62 -2.99
N CYS A 6 -18.82 20.16 -1.80
CA CYS A 6 -18.67 18.73 -1.50
C CYS A 6 -19.99 17.96 -1.59
N ARG A 7 -21.11 18.59 -1.21
CA ARG A 7 -22.45 18.00 -1.33
C ARG A 7 -23.05 18.09 -2.74
N GLY A 8 -22.34 18.72 -3.69
CA GLY A 8 -22.84 18.92 -5.05
C GLY A 8 -23.97 19.95 -5.14
N GLU A 9 -24.12 20.81 -4.12
CA GLU A 9 -25.15 21.84 -4.03
C GLU A 9 -24.82 23.08 -4.88
N THR A 10 -23.71 23.04 -5.63
CA THR A 10 -23.23 24.12 -6.51
C THR A 10 -23.15 23.62 -7.95
N GLU A 11 -23.73 24.35 -8.90
CA GLU A 11 -23.77 23.98 -10.33
C GLU A 11 -22.39 23.70 -10.94
N ASN A 12 -21.32 24.30 -10.40
CA ASN A 12 -19.94 24.14 -10.85
C ASN A 12 -19.04 23.37 -9.87
N ALA A 13 -19.63 22.53 -9.00
CA ALA A 13 -18.90 21.83 -7.95
C ALA A 13 -17.67 21.06 -8.49
N ALA A 14 -17.83 20.28 -9.56
CA ALA A 14 -16.74 19.51 -10.15
C ALA A 14 -15.56 20.39 -10.61
N THR A 15 -15.84 21.53 -11.25
CA THR A 15 -14.80 22.48 -11.69
C THR A 15 -14.13 23.17 -10.52
N LEU A 16 -14.89 23.52 -9.48
CA LEU A 16 -14.33 24.11 -8.26
C LEU A 16 -13.37 23.13 -7.57
N LEU A 17 -13.69 21.84 -7.52
CA LEU A 17 -12.81 20.83 -6.92
C LEU A 17 -11.47 20.64 -7.66
N LEU A 18 -11.39 21.05 -8.94
CA LEU A 18 -10.13 21.06 -9.69
C LEU A 18 -9.24 22.26 -9.35
N ARG A 19 -9.77 23.30 -8.69
CA ARG A 19 -8.96 24.40 -8.20
C ARG A 19 -8.15 23.95 -6.98
N THR A 20 -6.93 24.46 -6.87
CA THR A 20 -5.98 24.08 -5.82
C THR A 20 -6.50 24.41 -4.42
N ASP A 21 -7.18 25.54 -4.26
CA ASP A 21 -7.75 25.98 -2.98
C ASP A 21 -8.85 25.06 -2.45
N TYR A 22 -9.78 24.65 -3.31
CA TYR A 22 -10.84 23.69 -2.94
C TYR A 22 -10.31 22.25 -2.87
N GLY A 23 -9.51 21.84 -3.85
CA GLY A 23 -8.99 20.48 -3.95
C GLY A 23 -8.13 20.09 -2.75
N GLN A 24 -7.22 20.97 -2.32
CA GLN A 24 -6.40 20.71 -1.13
C GLN A 24 -7.25 20.65 0.15
N ALA A 25 -8.17 21.61 0.33
CA ALA A 25 -9.01 21.64 1.52
C ALA A 25 -9.94 20.42 1.61
N LEU A 26 -10.53 19.99 0.49
CA LEU A 26 -11.36 18.78 0.45
C LEU A 26 -10.53 17.53 0.73
N LEU A 27 -9.38 17.38 0.07
CA LEU A 27 -8.54 16.19 0.22
C LEU A 27 -8.10 16.03 1.68
N PHE A 28 -7.61 17.11 2.29
CA PHE A 28 -7.24 17.12 3.71
C PHE A 28 -8.41 16.74 4.63
N ALA A 29 -9.60 17.31 4.41
CA ALA A 29 -10.78 17.03 5.22
C ALA A 29 -11.22 15.56 5.08
N LEU A 30 -11.21 15.01 3.86
CA LEU A 30 -11.51 13.61 3.59
C LEU A 30 -10.50 12.69 4.26
N GLU A 31 -9.20 12.97 4.13
CA GLU A 31 -8.13 12.16 4.69
C GLU A 31 -8.23 12.11 6.23
N LEU A 32 -8.40 13.26 6.88
CA LEU A 32 -8.59 13.31 8.33
C LEU A 32 -9.84 12.55 8.78
N ALA A 33 -10.99 12.81 8.15
CA ALA A 33 -12.24 12.15 8.54
C ALA A 33 -12.13 10.62 8.39
N LEU A 34 -11.51 10.15 7.30
CA LEU A 34 -11.30 8.73 7.05
C LEU A 34 -10.33 8.11 8.06
N ALA A 35 -9.20 8.76 8.35
CA ALA A 35 -8.23 8.30 9.33
C ALA A 35 -8.84 8.21 10.74
N GLN A 36 -9.58 9.25 11.17
CA GLN A 36 -10.28 9.26 12.45
C GLN A 36 -11.37 8.18 12.51
N THR A 37 -12.17 8.01 11.45
CA THR A 37 -13.19 6.95 11.40
C THR A 37 -12.54 5.56 11.53
N LEU A 38 -11.43 5.33 10.84
CA LEU A 38 -10.70 4.06 10.92
C LEU A 38 -10.13 3.80 12.32
N GLU A 39 -9.57 4.82 12.98
CA GLU A 39 -9.00 4.70 14.33
C GLU A 39 -10.10 4.55 15.39
N GLU A 40 -11.05 5.49 15.44
CA GLU A 40 -12.03 5.62 16.52
C GLU A 40 -13.15 4.56 16.43
N ASP A 41 -13.70 4.33 15.23
CA ASP A 41 -14.85 3.43 15.05
C ASP A 41 -14.45 2.02 14.63
N HIS A 42 -13.29 1.85 13.98
CA HIS A 42 -12.86 0.56 13.45
C HIS A 42 -11.61 -0.03 14.10
N GLY A 43 -10.96 0.68 15.03
CA GLY A 43 -9.83 0.17 15.81
C GLY A 43 -8.56 -0.07 14.99
N VAL A 44 -8.37 0.71 13.94
CA VAL A 44 -7.17 0.72 13.09
C VAL A 44 -6.24 1.85 13.56
N THR A 45 -5.28 1.52 14.43
CA THR A 45 -4.35 2.51 14.97
C THR A 45 -3.02 2.45 14.22
N PRO A 46 -2.54 3.55 13.61
CA PRO A 46 -1.24 3.58 12.95
C PRO A 46 -0.11 3.49 13.98
N ILE A 47 1.02 2.93 13.54
CA ILE A 47 2.29 2.95 14.29
C ILE A 47 3.33 3.89 13.67
N LEU A 48 3.06 4.38 12.46
CA LEU A 48 3.86 5.30 11.66
C LEU A 48 2.91 5.95 10.65
N SER A 49 3.07 7.24 10.33
CA SER A 49 2.40 7.82 9.17
C SER A 49 3.29 8.79 8.40
N PHE A 50 2.89 9.08 7.17
CA PHE A 50 3.55 10.01 6.28
C PHE A 50 2.55 10.46 5.21
N GLY A 51 2.91 11.47 4.43
CA GLY A 51 2.05 11.91 3.34
C GLY A 51 2.83 12.56 2.21
N HIS A 52 2.24 12.55 1.01
CA HIS A 52 2.83 13.15 -0.18
C HIS A 52 2.40 14.60 -0.30
N SER A 53 3.35 15.54 -0.22
CA SER A 53 3.09 16.98 -0.29
C SER A 53 1.99 17.42 0.70
N LEU A 54 0.79 17.77 0.22
CA LEU A 54 -0.34 18.13 1.10
C LEU A 54 -0.65 17.06 2.14
N GLY A 55 -0.58 15.78 1.77
CA GLY A 55 -0.92 14.68 2.67
C GLY A 55 -0.05 14.66 3.93
N GLU A 56 1.12 15.29 3.91
CA GLU A 56 1.99 15.43 5.07
C GLU A 56 1.35 16.31 6.16
N LEU A 57 0.58 17.35 5.78
CA LEU A 57 -0.23 18.13 6.71
C LEU A 57 -1.35 17.27 7.33
N GLY A 58 -1.96 16.39 6.52
CA GLY A 58 -2.95 15.40 6.99
C GLY A 58 -2.35 14.44 8.01
N ALA A 59 -1.20 13.84 7.69
CA ALA A 59 -0.45 12.95 8.57
C ALA A 59 -0.03 13.64 9.87
N ALA A 60 0.50 14.87 9.78
CA ALA A 60 0.92 15.67 10.93
C ALA A 60 -0.27 16.04 11.84
N ALA A 61 -1.40 16.44 11.26
CA ALA A 61 -2.60 16.78 12.01
C ALA A 61 -3.19 15.57 12.71
N PHE A 62 -3.28 14.44 12.01
CA PHE A 62 -3.80 13.19 12.59
C PHE A 62 -2.93 12.68 13.75
N ALA A 63 -1.61 12.75 13.58
CA ALA A 63 -0.65 12.41 14.63
C ALA A 63 -0.59 13.44 15.77
N GLY A 64 -1.27 14.59 15.65
CA GLY A 64 -1.31 15.64 16.68
C GLY A 64 -0.08 16.56 16.71
N ALA A 65 0.79 16.52 15.69
CA ALA A 65 1.92 17.45 15.59
C ALA A 65 1.49 18.89 15.29
N ILE A 66 0.28 19.05 14.77
CA ILE A 66 -0.42 20.32 14.58
C ILE A 66 -1.88 20.12 14.97
N SER A 67 -2.52 21.10 15.60
CA SER A 67 -3.95 20.99 15.93
C SER A 67 -4.78 20.93 14.64
N ILE A 68 -5.90 20.22 14.64
CA ILE A 68 -6.79 20.14 13.46
C ILE A 68 -7.24 21.55 13.02
N ALA A 69 -7.55 22.43 13.99
CA ALA A 69 -7.96 23.80 13.69
C ALA A 69 -6.85 24.59 12.99
N ASP A 70 -5.61 24.48 13.45
CA ASP A 70 -4.46 25.15 12.82
C ASP A 70 -4.13 24.53 11.46
N ALA A 71 -4.20 23.21 11.34
CA ALA A 71 -3.99 22.52 10.07
C ALA A 71 -5.02 22.94 9.02
N CYS A 72 -6.30 23.09 9.39
CA CYS A 72 -7.32 23.67 8.52
C CYS A 72 -6.94 25.09 8.04
N ARG A 73 -6.44 25.96 8.93
CA ARG A 73 -5.96 27.30 8.57
C ARG A 73 -4.79 27.24 7.59
N VAL A 74 -3.80 26.39 7.88
CA VAL A 74 -2.60 26.20 7.06
C VAL A 74 -2.98 25.67 5.67
N VAL A 75 -3.82 24.64 5.58
CA VAL A 75 -4.24 24.04 4.31
C VAL A 75 -5.06 25.04 3.48
N ALA A 76 -6.01 25.74 4.10
CA ALA A 76 -6.80 26.76 3.41
C ALA A 76 -5.91 27.89 2.87
N ALA A 77 -4.98 28.39 3.68
CA ALA A 77 -4.03 29.42 3.26
C ALA A 77 -3.10 28.92 2.14
N ARG A 78 -2.51 27.73 2.30
CA ARG A 78 -1.63 27.10 1.30
C ARG A 78 -2.33 26.97 -0.03
N GLY A 79 -3.53 26.37 -0.05
CA GLY A 79 -4.31 26.17 -1.26
C GLY A 79 -4.67 27.50 -1.94
N LEU A 80 -5.13 28.49 -1.18
CA LEU A 80 -5.47 29.82 -1.69
C LEU A 80 -4.27 30.55 -2.28
N LEU A 81 -3.15 30.59 -1.55
CA LEU A 81 -1.95 31.29 -1.98
C LEU A 81 -1.36 30.63 -3.23
N MET A 82 -1.30 29.29 -3.28
CA MET A 82 -0.89 28.56 -4.49
C MET A 82 -1.82 28.82 -5.67
N GLN A 83 -3.13 28.87 -5.45
CA GLN A 83 -4.11 29.14 -6.49
C GLN A 83 -3.93 30.55 -7.09
N GLN A 84 -3.51 31.54 -6.31
CA GLN A 84 -3.33 32.94 -6.72
C GLN A 84 -2.02 33.22 -7.47
N LEU A 85 -1.07 32.28 -7.49
CA LEU A 85 0.22 32.50 -8.14
C LEU A 85 0.06 32.75 -9.65
N THR A 86 0.76 33.78 -10.11
CA THR A 86 0.92 34.14 -11.52
C THR A 86 2.40 34.40 -11.81
N PRO A 87 2.95 34.00 -12.98
CA PRO A 87 2.28 33.23 -14.04
C PRO A 87 1.94 31.79 -13.62
N GLU A 88 1.15 31.10 -14.45
CA GLU A 88 0.86 29.68 -14.23
C GLU A 88 2.13 28.81 -14.37
N GLY A 89 2.06 27.59 -13.82
CA GLY A 89 3.11 26.59 -13.91
C GLY A 89 2.60 25.29 -14.52
N ALA A 90 3.50 24.35 -14.75
CA ALA A 90 3.17 23.01 -15.22
C ALA A 90 4.00 21.96 -14.48
N MET A 91 3.55 20.70 -14.58
CA MET A 91 4.29 19.56 -14.07
C MET A 91 4.29 18.40 -15.06
N LEU A 92 5.38 17.63 -15.03
CA LEU A 92 5.59 16.40 -15.80
C LEU A 92 5.87 15.25 -14.85
N SER A 93 5.28 14.09 -15.11
CA SER A 93 5.75 12.81 -14.57
C SER A 93 6.59 12.11 -15.64
N VAL A 94 7.75 11.58 -15.25
CA VAL A 94 8.66 10.86 -16.15
C VAL A 94 9.19 9.60 -15.48
N ARG A 95 9.21 8.51 -16.24
CA ARG A 95 9.87 7.26 -15.85
C ARG A 95 11.13 7.07 -16.69
N GLY A 96 12.29 6.86 -16.06
CA GLY A 96 13.58 6.75 -16.73
C GLY A 96 14.76 6.67 -15.76
N SER A 97 15.97 6.48 -16.28
CA SER A 97 17.17 6.49 -15.44
C SER A 97 17.45 7.89 -14.89
N ARG A 98 18.01 7.95 -13.68
CA ARG A 98 18.28 9.23 -13.01
C ARG A 98 19.26 10.08 -13.82
N GLU A 99 20.25 9.45 -14.43
CA GLU A 99 21.30 10.10 -15.22
C GLU A 99 20.73 10.82 -16.44
N VAL A 100 19.77 10.18 -17.12
CA VAL A 100 19.11 10.76 -18.30
C VAL A 100 18.25 11.96 -17.91
N VAL A 101 17.50 11.86 -16.81
CA VAL A 101 16.64 12.94 -16.32
C VAL A 101 17.47 14.10 -15.78
N ASP A 102 18.53 13.84 -15.02
CA ASP A 102 19.49 14.83 -14.53
C ASP A 102 20.14 15.60 -15.69
N SER A 103 20.51 14.91 -16.77
CA SER A 103 21.04 15.57 -17.97
C SER A 103 20.07 16.62 -18.54
N VAL A 104 18.76 16.35 -18.53
CA VAL A 104 17.76 17.31 -19.01
C VAL A 104 17.53 18.43 -17.99
N VAL A 105 17.40 18.10 -16.71
CA VAL A 105 17.19 19.08 -15.63
C VAL A 105 18.34 20.08 -15.55
N HIS A 106 19.59 19.61 -15.47
CA HIS A 106 20.76 20.50 -15.37
C HIS A 106 20.98 21.36 -16.62
N SER A 107 20.51 20.91 -17.79
CA SER A 107 20.64 21.65 -19.06
C SER A 107 19.42 22.50 -19.42
N THR A 108 18.44 22.60 -18.52
CA THR A 108 17.19 23.34 -18.74
C THR A 108 16.87 24.24 -17.54
N PRO A 109 17.34 25.51 -17.54
CA PRO A 109 17.03 26.46 -16.47
C PRO A 109 15.53 26.61 -16.24
N GLY A 110 15.12 26.61 -14.96
CA GLY A 110 13.71 26.70 -14.55
C GLY A 110 12.94 25.37 -14.58
N LEU A 111 13.61 24.24 -14.86
CA LEU A 111 13.07 22.91 -14.64
C LEU A 111 13.61 22.36 -13.31
N GLU A 112 12.71 22.01 -12.41
CA GLU A 112 13.06 21.57 -11.05
C GLU A 112 12.44 20.20 -10.74
N TYR A 113 13.06 19.45 -9.84
CA TYR A 113 12.45 18.23 -9.30
C TYR A 113 11.37 18.62 -8.29
N ALA A 114 10.17 18.08 -8.47
CA ALA A 114 9.06 18.23 -7.54
C ALA A 114 8.87 17.03 -6.61
N ALA A 115 9.23 15.82 -7.07
CA ALA A 115 9.16 14.62 -6.25
C ALA A 115 10.02 13.47 -6.80
N PHE A 116 10.53 12.66 -5.88
CA PHE A 116 11.15 11.36 -6.12
C PHE A 116 10.15 10.29 -5.68
N ASN A 117 9.38 9.75 -6.62
CA ASN A 117 8.22 8.88 -6.34
C ASN A 117 8.54 7.39 -6.37
N GLY A 118 9.75 7.01 -6.77
CA GLY A 118 10.21 5.63 -6.81
C GLY A 118 11.43 5.46 -7.71
N PRO A 119 11.95 4.23 -7.84
CA PRO A 119 13.13 3.94 -8.65
C PRO A 119 12.91 4.31 -10.11
N GLY A 120 13.51 5.44 -10.51
CA GLY A 120 13.37 6.00 -11.84
C GLY A 120 12.00 6.63 -12.13
N LEU A 121 11.18 6.96 -11.12
CA LEU A 121 9.91 7.67 -11.27
C LEU A 121 10.00 9.06 -10.62
N PHE A 122 9.96 10.10 -11.45
CA PHE A 122 10.18 11.48 -11.03
C PHE A 122 9.02 12.38 -11.42
N SER A 123 8.78 13.42 -10.63
CA SER A 123 7.96 14.56 -11.02
C SER A 123 8.84 15.79 -11.19
N LEU A 124 8.64 16.52 -12.29
CA LEU A 124 9.32 17.76 -12.62
C LEU A 124 8.30 18.89 -12.66
N SER A 125 8.72 20.10 -12.29
CA SER A 125 7.87 21.30 -12.25
C SER A 125 8.63 22.52 -12.76
N GLY A 126 7.88 23.53 -13.21
CA GLY A 126 8.43 24.77 -13.75
C GLY A 126 7.48 25.50 -14.71
N PRO A 127 7.97 26.50 -15.46
CA PRO A 127 7.16 27.24 -16.43
C PRO A 127 6.64 26.34 -17.57
N PRO A 128 5.40 26.53 -18.09
CA PRO A 128 4.81 25.66 -19.10
C PRO A 128 5.67 25.48 -20.37
N ALA A 129 6.27 26.56 -20.87
CA ALA A 129 7.14 26.50 -22.05
C ALA A 129 8.40 25.65 -21.80
N ILE A 130 8.98 25.76 -20.60
CA ILE A 130 10.15 24.98 -20.17
C ILE A 130 9.78 23.50 -20.05
N LEU A 131 8.61 23.19 -19.50
CA LEU A 131 8.15 21.79 -19.37
C LEU A 131 7.87 21.18 -20.74
N ASN A 132 7.32 21.92 -21.70
CA ASN A 132 7.15 21.42 -23.08
C ASN A 132 8.50 21.11 -23.72
N GLN A 133 9.48 22.02 -23.62
CA GLN A 133 10.84 21.78 -24.12
C GLN A 133 11.49 20.55 -23.46
N ALA A 134 11.36 20.43 -22.13
CA ALA A 134 11.88 19.29 -21.40
C ALA A 134 11.20 17.98 -21.83
N SER A 135 9.89 17.99 -22.05
CA SER A 135 9.11 16.86 -22.54
C SER A 135 9.67 16.33 -23.86
N ASP A 136 9.95 17.22 -24.81
CA ASP A 136 10.50 16.83 -26.11
C ASP A 136 11.92 16.29 -25.99
N ARG A 137 12.79 16.94 -25.21
CA ARG A 137 14.17 16.45 -24.94
C ARG A 137 14.18 15.09 -24.24
N LEU A 138 13.25 14.82 -23.35
CA LEU A 138 13.10 13.52 -22.69
C LEU A 138 12.63 12.46 -23.70
N ARG A 139 11.73 12.80 -24.63
CA ARG A 139 11.29 11.91 -25.72
C ARG A 139 12.42 11.58 -26.70
N GLU A 140 13.25 12.56 -27.05
CA GLU A 140 14.46 12.34 -27.87
C GLU A 140 15.42 11.35 -27.22
N LYS A 141 15.47 11.33 -25.87
CA LYS A 141 16.26 10.37 -25.08
C LYS A 141 15.52 9.05 -24.83
N GLY A 142 14.39 8.80 -25.50
CA GLY A 142 13.64 7.54 -25.43
C GLY A 142 12.69 7.41 -24.24
N LEU A 143 12.50 8.47 -23.43
CA LEU A 143 11.60 8.46 -22.29
C LEU A 143 10.17 8.89 -22.69
N LYS A 144 9.18 8.56 -21.86
CA LYS A 144 7.76 8.89 -22.08
C LYS A 144 7.23 9.81 -20.99
N PRO A 145 7.57 11.11 -21.01
CA PRO A 145 7.04 12.07 -20.06
C PRO A 145 5.54 12.30 -20.29
N LYS A 146 4.79 12.50 -19.19
CA LYS A 146 3.35 12.75 -19.17
C LYS A 146 3.08 14.05 -18.41
N HIS A 147 2.36 14.99 -19.03
CA HIS A 147 1.89 16.18 -18.33
C HIS A 147 0.85 15.81 -17.28
N LEU A 148 1.01 16.39 -16.09
CA LEU A 148 0.03 16.30 -15.01
C LEU A 148 -1.05 17.36 -15.24
N ALA A 149 -2.29 17.03 -14.91
CA ALA A 149 -3.45 17.91 -15.07
C ALA A 149 -3.50 18.96 -13.93
N VAL A 150 -2.49 19.82 -13.88
CA VAL A 150 -2.33 20.89 -12.90
C VAL A 150 -1.83 22.16 -13.59
N THR A 151 -2.20 23.32 -13.06
CA THR A 151 -1.81 24.64 -13.61
C THR A 151 -0.77 25.34 -12.75
N ARG A 152 -0.17 24.63 -11.78
CA ARG A 152 0.83 25.17 -10.85
C ARG A 152 2.05 24.28 -10.84
N ALA A 153 3.21 24.90 -10.72
CA ALA A 153 4.51 24.24 -10.63
C ALA A 153 4.85 23.98 -9.15
N PHE A 154 4.12 23.06 -8.51
CA PHE A 154 4.36 22.74 -7.10
C PHE A 154 5.81 22.28 -6.88
N HIS A 155 6.36 22.59 -5.70
CA HIS A 155 7.74 22.23 -5.34
C HIS A 155 8.77 22.77 -6.34
N SER A 156 8.72 24.08 -6.58
CA SER A 156 9.68 24.82 -7.40
C SER A 156 9.79 26.26 -6.94
N SER A 157 10.78 26.98 -7.46
CA SER A 157 10.94 28.43 -7.30
C SER A 157 9.69 29.24 -7.67
N LEU A 158 8.77 28.73 -8.51
CA LEU A 158 7.52 29.42 -8.83
C LEU A 158 6.59 29.53 -7.61
N MET A 159 6.84 28.80 -6.52
CA MET A 159 6.12 28.95 -5.25
C MET A 159 6.70 30.06 -4.36
N ASP A 160 7.86 30.64 -4.67
CA ASP A 160 8.48 31.70 -3.86
C ASP A 160 7.55 32.86 -3.49
N PRO A 161 6.69 33.39 -4.40
CA PRO A 161 5.83 34.52 -4.08
C PRO A 161 4.81 34.23 -2.97
N MET A 162 4.45 32.96 -2.74
CA MET A 162 3.52 32.60 -1.65
C MET A 162 4.19 32.48 -0.29
N LEU A 163 5.52 32.41 -0.20
CA LEU A 163 6.21 32.08 1.05
C LEU A 163 6.04 33.15 2.13
N ALA A 164 6.13 34.43 1.76
CA ALA A 164 5.98 35.53 2.72
C ALA A 164 4.58 35.58 3.36
N PRO A 165 3.46 35.55 2.61
CA PRO A 165 2.14 35.46 3.23
C PRO A 165 1.90 34.12 3.95
N PHE A 166 2.40 33.01 3.43
CA PHE A 166 2.25 31.70 4.09
C PHE A 166 3.00 31.63 5.42
N SER A 167 4.20 32.21 5.48
CA SER A 167 5.00 32.41 6.69
C SER A 167 4.21 33.08 7.81
N LYS A 168 3.40 34.10 7.51
CA LYS A 168 2.57 34.80 8.51
C LYS A 168 1.49 33.89 9.10
N VAL A 169 0.91 33.00 8.29
CA VAL A 169 -0.05 32.01 8.79
C VAL A 169 0.65 31.00 9.70
N LEU A 170 1.85 30.56 9.33
CA LEU A 170 2.64 29.63 10.13
C LEU A 170 3.13 30.23 11.47
N ASP A 171 3.24 31.56 11.59
CA ASP A 171 3.59 32.23 12.85
C ASP A 171 2.50 32.04 13.94
N GLU A 172 1.26 31.77 13.53
CA GLU A 172 0.13 31.55 14.45
C GLU A 172 -0.01 30.07 14.86
N VAL A 173 0.79 29.18 14.29
CA VAL A 173 0.67 27.73 14.45
C VAL A 173 1.58 27.24 15.57
N LYS A 174 1.03 26.40 16.45
CA LYS A 174 1.80 25.68 17.48
C LYS A 174 2.07 24.25 17.04
N PHE A 175 3.33 23.96 16.75
CA PHE A 175 3.80 22.61 16.49
C PHE A 175 4.11 21.87 17.79
N GLN A 176 3.81 20.58 17.81
CA GLN A 176 3.89 19.71 18.99
C GLN A 176 4.52 18.36 18.62
N ALA A 177 4.96 17.60 19.62
CA ALA A 177 5.41 16.24 19.41
C ALA A 177 4.23 15.35 18.98
N PRO A 178 4.37 14.51 17.93
CA PRO A 178 3.31 13.62 17.48
C PRO A 178 3.10 12.44 18.44
N ARG A 179 1.88 11.86 18.44
CA ARG A 179 1.52 10.67 19.23
C ARG A 179 2.23 9.39 18.77
N PHE A 180 2.65 9.36 17.50
CA PHE A 180 3.38 8.25 16.88
C PHE A 180 4.36 8.82 15.84
N PRO A 181 5.41 8.07 15.46
CA PRO A 181 6.43 8.56 14.54
C PRO A 181 5.87 9.00 13.18
N LEU A 182 6.52 10.00 12.58
CA LEU A 182 6.20 10.52 11.25
C LEU A 182 7.44 10.39 10.35
N LEU A 183 7.25 10.19 9.05
CA LEU A 183 8.32 10.37 8.06
C LEU A 183 8.21 11.73 7.39
N SER A 184 9.37 12.37 7.22
CA SER A 184 9.51 13.67 6.60
C SER A 184 9.44 13.55 5.07
N GLY A 185 8.57 14.36 4.46
CA GLY A 185 8.54 14.53 3.01
C GLY A 185 9.80 15.19 2.45
N LEU A 186 10.60 15.89 3.26
CA LEU A 186 11.84 16.55 2.84
C LEU A 186 13.07 15.63 2.88
N THR A 187 13.16 14.77 3.90
CA THR A 187 14.35 13.93 4.12
C THR A 187 14.14 12.47 3.75
N GLY A 188 12.89 12.00 3.71
CA GLY A 188 12.58 10.57 3.57
C GLY A 188 12.80 9.76 4.86
N GLU A 189 13.19 10.41 5.96
CA GLU A 189 13.56 9.77 7.22
C GLU A 189 12.55 10.14 8.32
N LEU A 190 12.72 9.54 9.51
CA LEU A 190 11.91 9.89 10.68
C LEU A 190 12.09 11.36 11.05
N VAL A 191 10.96 12.03 11.28
CA VAL A 191 10.89 13.41 11.78
C VAL A 191 11.53 13.47 13.17
N LYS A 192 12.53 14.34 13.32
CA LYS A 192 13.20 14.57 14.59
C LYS A 192 12.38 15.49 15.48
N GLU A 193 12.63 15.43 16.79
CA GLU A 193 12.01 16.34 17.75
C GLU A 193 12.31 17.80 17.38
N GLY A 194 11.28 18.64 17.31
CA GLY A 194 11.39 20.05 16.92
C GLY A 194 11.62 20.31 15.42
N GLU A 195 11.74 19.28 14.58
CA GLU A 195 11.94 19.44 13.14
C GLU A 195 10.71 20.04 12.47
N TYR A 196 9.51 19.61 12.86
CA TYR A 196 8.27 20.25 12.40
C TYR A 196 8.11 21.62 13.05
N ASN A 197 8.43 22.63 12.26
CA ASN A 197 8.34 24.04 12.61
C ASN A 197 8.06 24.87 11.36
N LYS A 198 7.91 26.19 11.52
CA LYS A 198 7.67 27.12 10.42
C LYS A 198 8.68 26.97 9.27
N ALA A 199 9.97 26.86 9.57
CA ALA A 199 11.00 26.75 8.54
C ALA A 199 10.87 25.45 7.74
N TYR A 200 10.50 24.35 8.39
CA TYR A 200 10.19 23.08 7.72
C TYR A 200 9.07 23.24 6.70
N TRP A 201 7.93 23.82 7.09
CA TRP A 201 6.77 23.93 6.20
C TRP A 201 6.96 24.92 5.04
N LEU A 202 7.83 25.93 5.20
CA LEU A 202 8.24 26.80 4.08
C LEU A 202 9.10 26.03 3.08
N ARG A 203 10.06 25.22 3.57
CA ARG A 203 10.87 24.34 2.72
C ARG A 203 10.03 23.27 2.03
N GLN A 204 9.05 22.70 2.73
CA GLN A 204 8.15 21.66 2.22
C GLN A 204 7.36 22.07 0.98
N VAL A 205 7.10 23.37 0.81
CA VAL A 205 6.41 23.93 -0.37
C VAL A 205 7.33 24.03 -1.59
N LEU A 206 8.64 24.12 -1.37
CA LEU A 206 9.65 24.37 -2.41
C LEU A 206 10.41 23.11 -2.81
N GLU A 207 10.80 22.31 -1.82
CA GLU A 207 11.73 21.22 -2.02
C GLU A 207 11.03 19.94 -2.47
N PRO A 208 11.70 19.11 -3.29
CA PRO A 208 11.11 17.88 -3.80
C PRO A 208 10.71 16.92 -2.70
N THR A 209 9.51 16.33 -2.84
CA THR A 209 9.02 15.28 -1.93
C THR A 209 9.83 13.99 -2.12
N GLN A 210 10.45 13.49 -1.04
CA GLN A 210 11.24 12.25 -0.96
C GLN A 210 10.37 11.02 -0.72
N PHE A 211 9.35 10.79 -1.55
CA PHE A 211 8.41 9.68 -1.35
C PHE A 211 9.09 8.31 -1.38
N GLN A 212 10.01 8.07 -2.31
CA GLN A 212 10.80 6.84 -2.36
C GLN A 212 11.52 6.60 -1.03
N GLY A 213 12.23 7.62 -0.50
CA GLY A 213 12.94 7.53 0.76
C GLY A 213 12.01 7.21 1.93
N MET A 214 10.82 7.82 1.99
CA MET A 214 9.83 7.50 3.01
C MET A 214 9.42 6.01 2.98
N ILE A 215 9.16 5.44 1.79
CA ILE A 215 8.79 4.02 1.69
C ILE A 215 9.96 3.11 2.09
N GLU A 216 11.18 3.42 1.65
CA GLU A 216 12.38 2.66 2.00
C GLU A 216 12.65 2.68 3.51
N SER A 217 12.51 3.85 4.15
CA SER A 217 12.64 4.02 5.60
C SER A 217 11.58 3.27 6.38
N ALA A 218 10.31 3.33 5.94
CA ALA A 218 9.22 2.57 6.56
C ALA A 218 9.49 1.05 6.50
N ALA A 219 9.88 0.54 5.33
CA ALA A 219 10.19 -0.87 5.15
C ALA A 219 11.41 -1.30 5.99
N LYS A 220 12.46 -0.48 6.05
CA LYS A 220 13.63 -0.71 6.92
C LYS A 220 13.28 -0.73 8.41
N ALA A 221 12.27 0.04 8.82
CA ALA A 221 11.72 0.03 10.17
C ALA A 221 10.81 -1.19 10.45
N GLY A 222 10.62 -2.10 9.49
CA GLY A 222 9.83 -3.32 9.64
C GLY A 222 8.33 -3.13 9.36
N ILE A 223 7.91 -1.99 8.81
CA ILE A 223 6.52 -1.77 8.39
C ILE A 223 6.21 -2.65 7.18
N ASN A 224 5.17 -3.47 7.29
CA ASN A 224 4.78 -4.45 6.27
C ASN A 224 3.34 -4.30 5.76
N ILE A 225 2.56 -3.40 6.36
CA ILE A 225 1.19 -3.08 5.96
C ILE A 225 1.08 -1.56 5.79
N PHE A 226 0.69 -1.15 4.60
CA PHE A 226 0.49 0.23 4.21
C PHE A 226 -0.99 0.45 3.89
N LEU A 227 -1.58 1.45 4.52
CA LEU A 227 -2.96 1.84 4.32
C LEU A 227 -2.98 3.26 3.75
N GLU A 228 -3.31 3.41 2.47
CA GLU A 228 -3.46 4.71 1.83
C GLU A 228 -4.76 5.36 2.27
N ILE A 229 -4.65 6.53 2.89
CA ILE A 229 -5.79 7.35 3.27
C ILE A 229 -5.98 8.38 2.16
N GLY A 230 -7.03 8.20 1.35
CA GLY A 230 -7.31 9.07 0.21
C GLY A 230 -8.45 8.53 -0.65
N PRO A 231 -8.93 9.31 -1.64
CA PRO A 231 -10.07 8.93 -2.48
C PRO A 231 -9.71 7.94 -3.60
N GLN A 232 -8.43 7.78 -3.90
CA GLN A 232 -7.92 6.93 -4.99
C GLN A 232 -6.58 6.30 -4.58
N PRO A 233 -6.24 5.10 -5.09
CA PRO A 233 -5.01 4.37 -4.73
C PRO A 233 -3.77 4.89 -5.50
N VAL A 234 -3.39 6.15 -5.32
CA VAL A 234 -2.26 6.75 -6.04
C VAL A 234 -0.93 6.27 -5.46
N ILE A 235 -0.74 6.40 -4.15
CA ILE A 235 0.53 6.00 -3.51
C ILE A 235 0.64 4.47 -3.38
N THR A 236 -0.49 3.76 -3.29
CA THR A 236 -0.57 2.30 -3.34
C THR A 236 -0.08 1.75 -4.68
N ALA A 237 -0.24 2.50 -5.78
CA ALA A 237 0.29 2.10 -7.08
C ALA A 237 1.80 2.30 -7.22
N MET A 238 2.38 3.33 -6.58
CA MET A 238 3.80 3.68 -6.70
C MET A 238 4.67 3.00 -5.64
N GLY A 239 4.16 2.86 -4.42
CA GLY A 239 4.88 2.38 -3.25
C GLY A 239 5.56 1.01 -3.42
N PRO A 240 4.89 -0.01 -3.98
CA PRO A 240 5.50 -1.32 -4.19
C PRO A 240 6.81 -1.28 -4.99
N GLU A 241 6.93 -0.36 -5.95
CA GLU A 241 8.13 -0.24 -6.78
C GLU A 241 9.36 0.25 -6.00
N CYS A 242 9.18 0.92 -4.86
CA CYS A 242 10.27 1.41 -4.02
C CYS A 242 11.02 0.29 -3.29
N VAL A 243 10.37 -0.87 -3.14
CA VAL A 243 10.84 -1.99 -2.33
C VAL A 243 10.47 -3.33 -3.01
N PRO A 244 10.97 -3.58 -4.23
CA PRO A 244 10.46 -4.64 -5.12
C PRO A 244 10.68 -6.06 -4.58
N ASN A 245 11.64 -6.24 -3.67
CA ASN A 245 11.99 -7.54 -3.10
C ASN A 245 11.34 -7.81 -1.72
N GLN A 246 10.35 -7.00 -1.32
CA GLN A 246 9.65 -7.17 -0.05
C GLN A 246 8.16 -7.44 -0.29
N ALA A 247 7.64 -8.48 0.35
CA ALA A 247 6.23 -8.84 0.30
C ALA A 247 5.41 -7.95 1.25
N LEU A 248 5.19 -6.70 0.86
CA LEU A 248 4.39 -5.74 1.62
C LEU A 248 2.91 -5.81 1.23
N ARG A 249 2.02 -5.46 2.15
CA ARG A 249 0.57 -5.33 1.91
C ARG A 249 0.23 -3.86 1.71
N TRP A 250 -0.49 -3.56 0.64
CA TRP A 250 -0.95 -2.21 0.31
C TRP A 250 -2.46 -2.20 0.18
N LEU A 251 -3.12 -1.35 0.96
CA LEU A 251 -4.57 -1.30 1.08
C LEU A 251 -5.06 0.12 0.85
N CYS A 252 -6.23 0.23 0.23
CA CYS A 252 -6.89 1.50 0.00
C CYS A 252 -8.38 1.35 0.35
N PRO A 253 -8.85 2.00 1.43
CA PRO A 253 -10.21 1.85 1.94
C PRO A 253 -11.26 2.52 1.06
N LEU A 254 -10.85 3.38 0.11
CA LEU A 254 -11.73 4.02 -0.86
C LEU A 254 -11.22 3.78 -2.28
N ALA A 255 -12.08 3.25 -3.14
CA ALA A 255 -11.81 3.12 -4.57
C ALA A 255 -13.08 3.46 -5.36
N LYS A 256 -12.99 4.43 -6.27
CA LYS A 256 -14.14 4.94 -7.04
C LYS A 256 -14.97 3.84 -7.72
N ALA A 257 -14.34 2.74 -8.14
CA ALA A 257 -14.98 1.64 -8.86
C ALA A 257 -15.39 0.46 -7.97
N ASP A 258 -15.12 0.50 -6.65
CA ASP A 258 -15.42 -0.62 -5.75
C ASP A 258 -16.15 -0.12 -4.50
N PRO A 259 -17.49 -0.22 -4.44
CA PRO A 259 -18.26 0.17 -3.26
C PRO A 259 -17.94 -0.72 -2.04
N ASN A 260 -17.28 -1.86 -2.25
CA ASN A 260 -16.86 -2.77 -1.19
C ASN A 260 -15.39 -2.55 -0.78
N ALA A 261 -14.68 -1.53 -1.30
CA ALA A 261 -13.29 -1.27 -0.95
C ALA A 261 -13.09 -1.12 0.57
N PHE A 262 -14.00 -0.40 1.23
CA PHE A 262 -13.95 -0.16 2.66
C PHE A 262 -14.13 -1.46 3.48
N PRO A 263 -15.23 -2.23 3.35
CA PRO A 263 -15.38 -3.49 4.10
C PRO A 263 -14.31 -4.54 3.75
N LYS A 264 -13.84 -4.62 2.48
CA LYS A 264 -12.72 -5.50 2.10
C LYS A 264 -11.43 -5.12 2.82
N THR A 265 -11.11 -3.84 2.87
CA THR A 265 -9.93 -3.33 3.59
C THR A 265 -10.01 -3.67 5.07
N LEU A 266 -11.17 -3.51 5.70
CA LEU A 266 -11.37 -3.89 7.10
C LEU A 266 -11.22 -5.39 7.33
N ALA A 267 -11.69 -6.23 6.41
CA ALA A 267 -11.53 -7.68 6.48
C ALA A 267 -10.05 -8.08 6.36
N GLU A 268 -9.32 -7.48 5.42
CA GLU A 268 -7.89 -7.72 5.24
C GLU A 268 -7.10 -7.29 6.48
N LEU A 269 -7.33 -6.09 7.00
CA LEU A 269 -6.67 -5.60 8.22
C LEU A 269 -6.96 -6.52 9.43
N THR A 270 -8.15 -7.11 9.48
CA THR A 270 -8.49 -8.11 10.51
C THR A 270 -7.68 -9.39 10.33
N ALA A 271 -7.63 -9.93 9.10
CA ALA A 271 -6.87 -11.15 8.80
C ALA A 271 -5.36 -10.98 9.07
N LEU A 272 -4.86 -9.76 8.91
CA LEU A 272 -3.47 -9.38 9.19
C LEU A 272 -3.21 -9.06 10.68
N GLY A 273 -4.24 -9.06 11.53
CA GLY A 273 -4.11 -8.68 12.95
C GLY A 273 -3.86 -7.18 13.20
N ALA A 274 -4.02 -6.35 12.17
CA ALA A 274 -3.78 -4.90 12.19
C ALA A 274 -5.02 -4.08 12.61
N ARG A 275 -6.07 -4.75 13.10
CA ARG A 275 -7.33 -4.13 13.51
C ARG A 275 -7.82 -4.71 14.83
N ARG A 276 -8.23 -3.85 15.76
CA ARG A 276 -8.94 -4.24 16.98
C ARG A 276 -10.45 -4.19 16.74
N TYR A 277 -11.16 -5.25 17.08
CA TYR A 277 -12.62 -5.22 17.01
C TYR A 277 -13.19 -4.24 18.04
N PRO A 278 -14.02 -3.27 17.63
CA PRO A 278 -14.73 -2.43 18.59
C PRO A 278 -15.67 -3.31 19.42
N LYS A 279 -15.74 -3.06 20.74
CA LYS A 279 -16.69 -3.73 21.65
C LYS A 279 -18.12 -3.18 21.45
N ARG A 280 -18.68 -3.29 20.25
CA ARG A 280 -20.06 -2.90 19.93
C ARG A 280 -20.81 -4.11 19.39
N GLY A 281 -21.96 -4.43 19.99
CA GLY A 281 -22.84 -5.52 19.55
C GLY A 281 -23.28 -6.46 20.69
N GLY A 282 -24.29 -7.26 20.42
CA GLY A 282 -24.74 -8.34 21.32
C GLY A 282 -23.89 -9.60 21.15
N THR A 283 -23.82 -10.41 22.20
CA THR A 283 -23.21 -11.75 22.14
C THR A 283 -24.28 -12.80 21.83
N GLY A 284 -23.95 -13.79 21.02
CA GLY A 284 -24.82 -14.93 20.72
C GLY A 284 -24.02 -16.23 20.60
N PRO A 285 -24.68 -17.40 20.65
CA PRO A 285 -24.00 -18.68 20.44
C PRO A 285 -23.45 -18.74 19.01
N LEU A 286 -22.15 -18.96 18.88
CA LEU A 286 -21.48 -19.20 17.61
C LEU A 286 -20.79 -20.57 17.65
N PRO A 287 -20.62 -21.23 16.49
CA PRO A 287 -19.84 -22.47 16.42
C PRO A 287 -18.41 -22.25 16.95
N PHE A 288 -17.87 -23.28 17.61
CA PHE A 288 -16.46 -23.29 17.99
C PHE A 288 -15.55 -23.44 16.75
N THR A 289 -14.27 -23.08 16.92
CA THR A 289 -13.25 -23.33 15.89
C THR A 289 -13.23 -24.82 15.52
N PRO A 290 -13.33 -25.15 14.22
CA PRO A 290 -13.25 -26.54 13.77
C PRO A 290 -11.79 -26.99 13.84
N PHE A 291 -11.35 -27.51 14.99
CA PHE A 291 -9.99 -28.00 15.16
C PHE A 291 -9.66 -29.07 14.11
N SER A 292 -8.51 -28.92 13.45
CA SER A 292 -7.97 -29.96 12.58
C SER A 292 -7.33 -31.05 13.44
N HIS A 293 -8.16 -31.99 13.88
CA HIS A 293 -7.71 -33.11 14.71
C HIS A 293 -6.77 -34.04 13.92
N ARG A 294 -5.63 -34.37 14.53
CA ARG A 294 -4.76 -35.47 14.11
C ARG A 294 -4.68 -36.45 15.27
N ILE A 295 -4.79 -37.74 14.95
CA ILE A 295 -4.52 -38.80 15.91
C ILE A 295 -3.01 -39.07 15.84
N SER A 296 -2.33 -38.96 16.97
CA SER A 296 -0.91 -39.25 17.11
C SER A 296 -0.71 -40.14 18.33
N GLY A 297 0.04 -41.21 18.16
CA GLY A 297 0.33 -42.22 19.17
C GLY A 297 1.01 -43.42 18.50
N ASP A 298 1.61 -44.30 19.29
CA ASP A 298 2.13 -45.56 18.77
C ASP A 298 0.94 -46.40 18.30
N LEU A 299 0.72 -46.46 16.99
CA LEU A 299 -0.12 -47.52 16.43
C LEU A 299 0.62 -48.82 16.74
N PRO A 300 -0.02 -49.84 17.33
CA PRO A 300 0.61 -51.15 17.43
C PRO A 300 1.02 -51.55 16.01
N MET A 301 2.32 -51.84 15.81
CA MET A 301 2.81 -52.33 14.52
C MET A 301 1.91 -53.48 14.10
N ALA A 302 1.16 -53.28 13.02
CA ALA A 302 0.33 -54.33 12.46
C ALA A 302 1.22 -55.55 12.22
N ASP A 303 0.81 -56.72 12.72
CA ASP A 303 1.55 -57.94 12.45
C ASP A 303 1.61 -58.19 10.93
N ALA A 304 2.59 -58.98 10.49
CA ALA A 304 2.81 -59.22 9.06
C ALA A 304 1.53 -59.73 8.35
N ASN A 305 0.70 -60.51 9.04
CA ASN A 305 -0.55 -61.05 8.50
C ASN A 305 -1.61 -59.96 8.31
N THR A 306 -1.70 -58.99 9.23
CA THR A 306 -2.62 -57.85 9.12
C THR A 306 -2.25 -56.96 7.94
N LEU A 307 -0.94 -56.70 7.76
CA LEU A 307 -0.44 -55.95 6.61
C LEU A 307 -0.67 -56.68 5.29
N LEU A 308 -0.43 -58.00 5.27
CA LEU A 308 -0.64 -58.85 4.08
C LEU A 308 -2.13 -58.91 3.69
N ASN A 309 -3.03 -59.07 4.67
CA ASN A 309 -4.47 -59.10 4.45
C ASN A 309 -4.98 -57.75 3.93
N GLU A 310 -4.51 -56.63 4.48
CA GLU A 310 -4.88 -55.30 3.99
C GLU A 310 -4.34 -55.04 2.57
N PHE A 311 -3.11 -55.47 2.29
CA PHE A 311 -2.55 -55.42 0.93
C PHE A 311 -3.40 -56.24 -0.05
N GLN A 312 -3.72 -57.49 0.28
CA GLN A 312 -4.58 -58.36 -0.55
C GLN A 312 -5.95 -57.74 -0.76
N LEU A 313 -6.56 -57.13 0.26
CA LEU A 313 -7.84 -56.42 0.12
C LEU A 313 -7.75 -55.20 -0.80
N LEU A 314 -6.70 -54.40 -0.69
CA LEU A 314 -6.49 -53.22 -1.53
C LEU A 314 -6.26 -53.63 -3.00
N VAL A 315 -5.41 -54.63 -3.23
CA VAL A 315 -5.11 -55.14 -4.57
C VAL A 315 -6.32 -55.87 -5.18
N ALA A 316 -7.05 -56.66 -4.40
CA ALA A 316 -8.24 -57.36 -4.85
C ALA A 316 -9.36 -56.41 -5.29
N ASN A 317 -9.61 -55.36 -4.50
CA ASN A 317 -10.56 -54.30 -4.88
C ASN A 317 -10.14 -53.59 -6.18
N LEU A 318 -8.83 -53.43 -6.38
CA LEU A 318 -8.26 -52.76 -7.54
C LEU A 318 -8.35 -53.61 -8.81
N LEU A 319 -8.11 -54.91 -8.67
CA LEU A 319 -8.21 -55.91 -9.74
C LEU A 319 -9.65 -56.44 -9.94
N GLN A 320 -10.59 -56.06 -9.08
CA GLN A 320 -11.97 -56.59 -9.03
C GLN A 320 -12.05 -58.12 -8.91
N VAL A 321 -11.14 -58.70 -8.14
CA VAL A 321 -11.08 -60.14 -7.83
C VAL A 321 -11.37 -60.38 -6.35
N SER A 322 -11.55 -61.63 -5.94
CA SER A 322 -11.72 -61.94 -4.52
C SER A 322 -10.36 -61.86 -3.79
N PRO A 323 -10.28 -61.35 -2.55
CA PRO A 323 -9.02 -61.26 -1.80
C PRO A 323 -8.19 -62.56 -1.71
N PRO A 324 -8.79 -63.76 -1.56
CA PRO A 324 -8.03 -65.02 -1.56
C PRO A 324 -7.41 -65.40 -2.91
N GLU A 325 -7.84 -64.76 -4.00
CA GLU A 325 -7.32 -64.99 -5.36
C GLU A 325 -6.07 -64.13 -5.64
N VAL A 326 -5.72 -63.21 -4.73
CA VAL A 326 -4.50 -62.40 -4.80
C VAL A 326 -3.36 -63.15 -4.12
N ASP A 327 -2.53 -63.81 -4.92
CA ASP A 327 -1.29 -64.43 -4.45
C ASP A 327 -0.21 -63.34 -4.19
N PRO A 328 0.22 -63.14 -2.93
CA PRO A 328 1.21 -62.13 -2.58
C PRO A 328 2.62 -62.44 -3.09
N ASP A 329 2.89 -63.70 -3.48
CA ASP A 329 4.19 -64.15 -3.99
C ASP A 329 4.27 -64.11 -5.53
N THR A 330 3.16 -63.83 -6.22
CA THR A 330 3.14 -63.70 -7.68
C THR A 330 3.66 -62.33 -8.12
N ASN A 331 4.47 -62.29 -9.20
CA ASN A 331 4.98 -61.03 -9.74
C ASN A 331 3.81 -60.15 -10.22
N LEU A 332 3.82 -58.90 -9.77
CA LEU A 332 2.72 -57.94 -9.94
C LEU A 332 2.42 -57.60 -11.41
N VAL A 333 3.40 -57.76 -12.31
CA VAL A 333 3.20 -57.61 -13.77
C VAL A 333 2.35 -58.74 -14.34
N ASP A 334 2.51 -59.96 -13.81
CA ASP A 334 1.78 -61.15 -14.25
C ASP A 334 0.32 -61.15 -13.77
N MET A 335 -0.03 -60.26 -12.82
CA MET A 335 -1.39 -60.07 -12.30
C MET A 335 -2.21 -59.03 -13.07
N GLY A 336 -1.64 -58.37 -14.08
CA GLY A 336 -2.38 -57.48 -15.00
C GLY A 336 -2.73 -56.08 -14.47
N ALA A 337 -2.11 -55.62 -13.38
CA ALA A 337 -2.36 -54.31 -12.78
C ALA A 337 -1.54 -53.17 -13.43
N ASP A 338 -2.15 -51.99 -13.59
CA ASP A 338 -1.48 -50.75 -14.03
C ASP A 338 -0.58 -50.19 -12.91
N SER A 339 0.69 -49.90 -13.23
CA SER A 339 1.74 -49.50 -12.28
C SER A 339 1.41 -48.27 -11.41
N LEU A 340 0.55 -47.36 -11.89
CA LEU A 340 0.13 -46.16 -11.15
C LEU A 340 -0.86 -46.45 -10.01
N LEU A 341 -1.74 -47.42 -10.22
CA LEU A 341 -2.73 -47.85 -9.25
C LEU A 341 -2.07 -48.60 -8.07
N LEU A 342 -1.00 -49.33 -8.37
CA LEU A 342 -0.16 -50.05 -7.40
C LEU A 342 0.66 -49.10 -6.52
N LEU A 343 1.26 -48.06 -7.09
CA LEU A 343 1.99 -47.04 -6.32
C LEU A 343 1.10 -46.34 -5.30
N ASN A 344 -0.17 -46.10 -5.65
CA ASN A 344 -1.14 -45.54 -4.71
C ASN A 344 -1.48 -46.51 -3.56
N ALA A 345 -1.58 -47.81 -3.82
CA ALA A 345 -1.81 -48.81 -2.76
C ALA A 345 -0.61 -48.92 -1.81
N ILE A 346 0.62 -48.97 -2.35
CA ILE A 346 1.85 -48.99 -1.55
C ILE A 346 2.00 -47.71 -0.73
N GLN A 347 1.73 -46.55 -1.33
CA GLN A 347 1.79 -45.27 -0.63
C GLN A 347 0.72 -45.19 0.47
N THR A 348 -0.48 -45.71 0.22
CA THR A 348 -1.55 -45.78 1.24
C THR A 348 -1.16 -46.63 2.44
N ILE A 349 -0.54 -47.79 2.22
CA ILE A 349 -0.05 -48.65 3.30
C ILE A 349 1.10 -47.98 4.06
N LYS A 350 2.03 -47.34 3.34
CA LYS A 350 3.13 -46.58 3.92
C LYS A 350 2.64 -45.41 4.78
N ASP A 351 1.65 -44.66 4.30
CA ASP A 351 1.09 -43.52 5.02
C ASP A 351 0.29 -43.95 6.27
N ARG A 352 -0.36 -45.12 6.23
CA ARG A 352 -1.16 -45.64 7.35
C ARG A 352 -0.33 -46.34 8.42
N HIS A 353 0.68 -47.13 8.02
CA HIS A 353 1.39 -48.03 8.92
C HIS A 353 2.87 -47.70 9.07
N GLY A 354 3.40 -46.74 8.32
CA GLY A 354 4.82 -46.38 8.35
C GLY A 354 5.77 -47.45 7.81
N VAL A 355 5.25 -48.50 7.17
CA VAL A 355 6.02 -49.63 6.62
C VAL A 355 6.33 -49.38 5.14
N SER A 356 7.57 -49.60 4.72
CA SER A 356 7.95 -49.58 3.30
C SER A 356 7.89 -50.98 2.73
N ILE A 357 7.08 -51.19 1.69
CA ILE A 357 7.02 -52.46 0.95
C ILE A 357 8.09 -52.40 -0.15
N GLY A 358 9.04 -53.32 -0.13
CA GLY A 358 10.04 -53.46 -1.20
C GLY A 358 9.45 -54.24 -2.37
N VAL A 359 9.65 -53.74 -3.59
CA VAL A 359 9.38 -54.51 -4.81
C VAL A 359 10.67 -55.25 -5.14
N ALA A 360 10.65 -56.59 -5.11
CA ALA A 360 11.75 -57.40 -5.64
C ALA A 360 11.61 -57.44 -7.16
N GLU A 361 12.71 -57.18 -7.88
CA GLU A 361 12.79 -57.28 -9.36
C GLU A 361 12.59 -58.72 -9.85
#